data_AF-A0A292SWG1-F1
#
_entry.id   AF-A0A292SWG1-F1
#
_cell.length_a   1.000
_cell.length_b   1.000
_cell.length_c   1.000
_cell.angle_alpha   90.00
_cell.angle_beta   90.00
_cell.angle_gamma   90.00
#
_symmetry.space_group_name_H-M   'P 1'
#
loop_
_entity.id
_entity.type
_entity.pdbx_description
1 polymer ?
#
loop_
_entity_poly.entity_id
_entity_poly.type
_entity_poly.pdbx_seq_one_letter_code
_entity_poly.pdbx_strand_id
1 'polypeptide(L)'
;MIDGIITPALRDIDYLAPSAPYPATPSGITVHQKTIYRYSVPTDEQPTLTILNYIPDYNGNFIKPGHYELALSGDKEFLYLIESKDLIAVIPVFKIAENKKELRRYYEKTKNLDKEDKKIIAKKKRKEKFQKIIDAKYAKTGATPPKEYEHMEAAIEYVKDGGYYLIMYEKGFIRAWGAIKIKTD
;
A
#
# COMPACT_ATOMS: atom_id res chain seq x y z
N MET A 1 -26.11 63.71 15.30
CA MET A 1 -26.67 62.39 14.94
C MET A 1 -25.96 61.97 13.67
N ILE A 2 -25.02 61.03 13.78
CA ILE A 2 -24.25 60.49 12.65
C ILE A 2 -24.94 59.16 12.34
N ASP A 3 -25.85 59.20 11.38
CA ASP A 3 -26.59 58.03 10.93
C ASP A 3 -25.74 57.22 9.94
N GLY A 4 -25.59 55.93 10.24
CA GLY A 4 -25.51 54.88 9.24
C GLY A 4 -24.13 54.61 8.63
N ILE A 5 -23.23 53.99 9.39
CA ILE A 5 -22.17 53.16 8.78
C ILE A 5 -22.89 51.96 8.15
N ILE A 6 -23.10 52.01 6.84
CA ILE A 6 -23.59 50.89 6.05
C ILE A 6 -22.43 49.90 5.93
N THR A 7 -22.40 48.89 6.79
CA THR A 7 -21.53 47.72 6.58
C THR A 7 -22.00 47.00 5.32
N PRO A 8 -21.16 46.83 4.28
CA PRO A 8 -21.54 45.99 3.15
C PRO A 8 -21.75 44.55 3.64
N ALA A 9 -22.85 43.96 3.21
CA ALA A 9 -23.21 42.59 3.56
C ALA A 9 -22.09 41.63 3.15
N LEU A 10 -21.74 40.70 4.05
CA LEU A 10 -20.69 39.69 3.92
C LEU A 10 -20.85 38.70 2.74
N ARG A 11 -21.75 38.96 1.78
CA ARG A 11 -22.24 37.98 0.79
C ARG A 11 -21.61 38.07 -0.59
N ASP A 12 -20.75 39.05 -0.87
CA ASP A 12 -20.24 39.26 -2.24
C ASP A 12 -18.76 38.92 -2.45
N ILE A 13 -18.13 38.18 -1.52
CA ILE A 13 -16.73 37.76 -1.67
C ILE A 13 -16.59 36.50 -2.54
N ASP A 14 -17.64 35.65 -2.61
CA ASP A 14 -17.60 34.39 -3.36
C ASP A 14 -17.71 34.56 -4.89
N TYR A 15 -18.10 35.74 -5.39
CA TYR A 15 -18.24 36.01 -6.83
C TYR A 15 -16.95 36.55 -7.49
N LEU A 16 -15.87 36.74 -6.74
CA LEU A 16 -14.59 37.29 -7.23
C LEU A 16 -13.49 36.24 -7.40
N ALA A 17 -13.69 35.00 -6.95
CA ALA A 17 -12.75 33.92 -7.21
C ALA A 17 -13.00 33.40 -8.64
N PRO A 18 -12.05 33.53 -9.59
CA PRO A 18 -12.17 32.80 -10.85
C PRO A 18 -12.30 31.33 -10.49
N SER A 19 -13.39 30.70 -10.94
CA SER A 19 -13.55 29.25 -10.81
C SER A 19 -12.27 28.62 -11.35
N ALA A 20 -11.56 27.88 -10.49
CA ALA A 20 -10.30 27.27 -10.89
C ALA A 20 -10.57 26.48 -12.18
N PRO A 21 -9.82 26.71 -13.28
CA PRO A 21 -10.07 26.06 -14.57
C PRO A 21 -9.89 24.53 -14.52
N TYR A 22 -9.43 24.02 -13.38
CA TYR A 22 -9.26 22.61 -13.08
C TYR A 22 -10.02 22.24 -11.81
N PRO A 23 -10.60 21.03 -11.75
CA PRO A 23 -11.30 20.57 -10.56
C PRO A 23 -10.37 20.67 -9.35
N ALA A 24 -10.82 21.31 -8.28
CA ALA A 24 -10.10 21.36 -7.02
C ALA A 24 -9.98 19.93 -6.49
N THR A 25 -8.83 19.29 -6.73
CA THR A 25 -8.52 18.00 -6.10
C THR A 25 -8.31 18.25 -4.61
N PRO A 26 -8.94 17.46 -3.71
CA PRO A 26 -8.74 17.63 -2.28
C PRO A 26 -7.24 17.58 -1.97
N SER A 27 -6.75 18.60 -1.27
CA SER A 27 -5.36 18.67 -0.83
C SER A 27 -5.09 17.54 0.16
N GLY A 28 -4.38 16.52 -0.31
CA GLY A 28 -3.99 15.36 0.47
C GLY A 28 -3.02 14.51 -0.34
N ILE A 29 -2.09 13.86 0.35
CA ILE A 29 -1.18 12.89 -0.27
C ILE A 29 -2.04 11.71 -0.70
N THR A 30 -2.28 11.57 -2.00
CA THR A 30 -2.89 10.34 -2.53
C THR A 30 -1.97 9.17 -2.20
N VAL A 31 -2.52 7.95 -2.05
CA VAL A 31 -1.72 6.77 -1.66
C VAL A 31 -0.42 6.67 -2.48
N HIS A 32 -0.49 6.91 -3.79
CA HIS A 32 0.63 6.92 -4.75
C HIS A 32 1.72 7.97 -4.51
N GLN A 33 1.45 9.01 -3.71
CA GLN A 33 2.39 10.08 -3.39
C GLN A 33 3.14 9.84 -2.08
N LYS A 34 2.80 8.80 -1.30
CA LYS A 34 3.58 8.45 -0.11
C LYS A 34 5.00 8.02 -0.55
N THR A 35 5.99 8.43 0.24
CA THR A 35 7.43 8.13 0.04
C THR A 35 7.71 6.65 -0.17
N ILE A 36 6.97 5.78 0.52
CA ILE A 36 7.08 4.32 0.40
C ILE A 36 6.87 3.85 -1.05
N TYR A 37 5.91 4.42 -1.77
CA TYR A 37 5.59 4.02 -3.14
C TYR A 37 6.37 4.77 -4.21
N ARG A 38 6.81 6.00 -3.91
CA ARG A 38 7.55 6.83 -4.88
C ARG A 38 8.99 6.36 -5.06
N TYR A 39 9.58 5.76 -4.03
CA TYR A 39 10.97 5.31 -4.02
C TYR A 39 11.14 3.79 -4.00
N SER A 40 10.06 3.00 -4.00
CA SER A 40 10.16 1.55 -4.16
C SER A 40 10.60 1.21 -5.58
N VAL A 41 11.48 0.20 -5.73
CA VAL A 41 11.89 -0.24 -7.06
C VAL A 41 10.68 -0.89 -7.74
N PRO A 42 10.35 -0.55 -9.00
CA PRO A 42 9.18 -1.11 -9.70
C PRO A 42 9.17 -2.64 -9.84
N THR A 43 10.32 -3.30 -9.62
CA THR A 43 10.48 -4.75 -9.63
C THR A 43 10.21 -5.42 -8.28
N ASP A 44 10.21 -4.67 -7.17
CA ASP A 44 10.02 -5.26 -5.84
C ASP A 44 8.55 -5.66 -5.69
N GLU A 45 8.31 -6.97 -5.65
CA GLU A 45 6.96 -7.52 -5.51
C GLU A 45 6.51 -7.57 -4.05
N GLN A 46 7.39 -7.29 -3.09
CA GLN A 46 7.11 -7.43 -1.66
C GLN A 46 7.26 -6.09 -0.93
N PRO A 47 6.53 -5.89 0.17
CA PRO A 47 6.68 -4.70 0.99
C PRO A 47 8.07 -4.62 1.64
N THR A 48 8.60 -3.39 1.74
CA THR A 48 9.88 -3.11 2.38
C THR A 48 9.68 -2.64 3.83
N LEU A 49 10.44 -3.21 4.76
CA LEU A 49 10.49 -2.85 6.17
C LEU A 49 11.80 -2.12 6.48
N THR A 50 11.72 -0.97 7.16
CA THR A 50 12.91 -0.25 7.64
C THR A 50 13.08 -0.47 9.13
N ILE A 51 14.25 -1.00 9.53
CA ILE A 51 14.60 -1.24 10.93
C ILE A 51 15.67 -0.22 11.32
N LEU A 52 15.39 0.59 12.35
CA LEU A 52 16.27 1.68 12.78
C LEU A 52 17.33 1.25 13.80
N ASN A 53 17.01 0.25 14.62
CA ASN A 53 17.85 -0.18 15.75
C ASN A 53 18.17 -1.66 15.65
N TYR A 54 19.22 -2.09 16.33
CA TYR A 54 19.51 -3.52 16.47
C TYR A 54 18.38 -4.22 17.23
N ILE A 55 17.88 -5.32 16.65
CA ILE A 55 16.85 -6.14 17.27
C ILE A 55 17.48 -7.44 17.78
N PRO A 56 17.54 -7.65 19.10
CA PRO A 56 17.96 -8.94 19.65
C PRO A 56 16.88 -10.00 19.43
N ASP A 57 17.30 -11.16 18.96
CA ASP A 57 16.49 -12.39 18.93
C ASP A 57 16.64 -13.17 20.24
N TYR A 58 15.69 -14.05 20.50
CA TYR A 58 15.68 -14.94 21.66
C TYR A 58 16.95 -15.81 21.76
N ASN A 59 17.52 -16.19 20.60
CA ASN A 59 18.72 -17.03 20.52
C ASN A 59 20.03 -16.26 20.73
N GLY A 60 19.99 -14.96 21.01
CA GLY A 60 21.17 -14.11 21.18
C GLY A 60 21.79 -13.62 19.87
N ASN A 61 21.14 -13.87 18.74
CA ASN A 61 21.47 -13.25 17.45
C ASN A 61 20.88 -11.84 17.36
N PHE A 62 21.41 -11.01 16.47
CA PHE A 62 20.94 -9.64 16.29
C PHE A 62 20.61 -9.37 14.82
N ILE A 63 19.44 -8.79 14.59
CA ILE A 63 19.09 -8.22 13.29
C ILE A 63 19.66 -6.80 13.25
N LYS A 64 20.43 -6.51 12.21
CA LYS A 64 21.05 -5.20 12.01
C LYS A 64 19.99 -4.16 11.61
N PRO A 65 20.24 -2.86 11.88
CA PRO A 65 19.44 -1.81 11.28
C PRO A 65 19.68 -1.75 9.77
N GLY A 66 18.62 -1.53 8.99
CA GLY A 66 18.68 -1.59 7.54
C GLY A 66 17.31 -1.58 6.86
N HIS A 67 17.33 -1.73 5.54
CA HIS A 67 16.14 -1.89 4.72
C HIS A 67 16.01 -3.35 4.31
N TYR A 68 14.88 -3.94 4.67
CA TYR A 68 14.60 -5.35 4.47
C TYR A 68 13.38 -5.52 3.58
N GLU A 69 13.40 -6.51 2.72
CA GLU A 69 12.24 -7.01 2.03
C GLU A 69 11.53 -8.02 2.93
N LEU A 70 10.19 -7.92 3.04
CA LEU A 70 9.40 -8.81 3.88
C LEU A 70 8.50 -9.67 2.98
N ALA A 71 8.79 -10.97 2.90
CA ALA A 71 8.03 -11.91 2.07
C ALA A 71 7.21 -12.86 2.94
N LEU A 72 5.96 -13.14 2.53
CA LEU A 72 5.14 -14.16 3.18
C LEU A 72 5.38 -15.54 2.54
N SER A 73 5.56 -16.57 3.36
CA SER A 73 5.69 -17.96 2.90
C SER A 73 4.44 -18.43 2.15
N GLY A 74 4.59 -19.38 1.22
CA GLY A 74 3.47 -19.97 0.48
C GLY A 74 2.41 -20.59 1.38
N ASP A 75 2.85 -21.22 2.48
CA ASP A 75 1.98 -21.81 3.51
C ASP A 75 1.43 -20.77 4.49
N LYS A 76 1.89 -19.51 4.39
CA LYS A 76 1.54 -18.36 5.24
C LYS A 76 1.93 -18.49 6.72
N GLU A 77 2.71 -19.50 7.07
CA GLU A 77 3.17 -19.74 8.45
C GLU A 77 4.35 -18.86 8.86
N PHE A 78 5.13 -18.39 7.90
CA PHE A 78 6.36 -17.64 8.14
C PHE A 78 6.44 -16.36 7.31
N LEU A 79 7.08 -15.34 7.90
CA LEU A 79 7.58 -14.16 7.21
C LEU A 79 9.09 -14.26 7.07
N TYR A 80 9.57 -14.05 5.86
CA TYR A 80 10.99 -14.02 5.54
C TYR A 80 11.45 -12.57 5.51
N LEU A 81 12.46 -12.27 6.34
CA LEU A 81 13.19 -11.02 6.30
C LEU A 81 14.39 -11.20 5.36
N ILE A 82 14.41 -10.48 4.25
CA ILE A 82 15.40 -10.64 3.19
C ILE A 82 16.16 -9.32 3.01
N GLU A 83 17.48 -9.37 2.92
CA GLU A 83 18.33 -8.22 2.59
C GLU A 83 19.15 -8.58 1.35
N SER A 84 19.02 -7.82 0.27
CA SER A 84 19.81 -8.07 -0.96
C SER A 84 19.74 -9.53 -1.49
N LYS A 85 18.58 -10.20 -1.33
CA LYS A 85 18.32 -11.62 -1.65
C LYS A 85 18.90 -12.65 -0.67
N ASP A 86 19.56 -12.21 0.39
CA ASP A 86 20.00 -13.07 1.48
C ASP A 86 18.91 -13.17 2.55
N LEU A 87 18.61 -14.38 3.01
CA LEU A 87 17.65 -14.63 4.07
C LEU A 87 18.29 -14.31 5.43
N ILE A 88 17.76 -13.30 6.12
CA ILE A 88 18.29 -12.82 7.41
C ILE A 88 17.53 -13.45 8.58
N ALA A 89 16.20 -13.51 8.50
CA ALA A 89 15.37 -14.06 9.56
C ALA A 89 14.12 -14.75 9.03
N VAL A 90 13.68 -15.77 9.78
CA VAL A 90 12.41 -16.47 9.59
C VAL A 90 11.55 -16.19 10.81
N ILE A 91 10.44 -15.48 10.61
CA ILE A 91 9.57 -14.99 11.69
C ILE A 91 8.25 -15.77 11.63
N PRO A 92 7.84 -16.45 12.71
CA PRO A 92 6.56 -17.14 12.74
C PRO A 92 5.40 -16.14 12.71
N VAL A 93 4.39 -16.44 11.90
CA VAL A 93 3.13 -15.69 11.80
C VAL A 93 2.13 -16.27 12.77
N PHE A 94 1.59 -15.45 13.66
CA PHE A 94 0.59 -15.89 14.64
C PHE A 94 -0.83 -15.50 14.24
N LYS A 95 -0.99 -14.50 13.36
CA LYS A 95 -2.29 -14.02 12.93
C LYS A 95 -2.27 -13.68 11.46
N ILE A 96 -3.31 -14.10 10.76
CA ILE A 96 -3.58 -13.73 9.37
C ILE A 96 -5.00 -13.14 9.32
N ALA A 97 -5.13 -12.01 8.66
CA ALA A 97 -6.41 -11.46 8.26
C ALA A 97 -6.44 -11.37 6.74
N GLU A 98 -7.26 -12.20 6.14
CA GLU A 98 -7.68 -12.02 4.77
C GLU A 98 -8.92 -11.15 4.80
N ASN A 99 -8.92 -10.01 4.09
CA ASN A 99 -10.12 -9.18 3.98
C ASN A 99 -11.14 -9.86 3.05
N LYS A 100 -11.78 -10.93 3.54
CA LYS A 100 -12.81 -11.70 2.83
C LYS A 100 -14.01 -10.82 2.42
N LYS A 101 -14.22 -9.67 3.09
CA LYS A 101 -15.32 -8.74 2.83
C LYS A 101 -15.03 -7.82 1.64
N GLU A 102 -13.79 -7.37 1.48
CA GLU A 102 -13.37 -6.68 0.24
C GLU A 102 -13.24 -7.65 -0.93
N LEU A 103 -12.72 -8.85 -0.68
CA LEU A 103 -12.69 -9.92 -1.66
C LEU A 103 -14.12 -10.31 -2.10
N ARG A 104 -15.05 -10.47 -1.15
CA ARG A 104 -16.49 -10.67 -1.45
C ARG A 104 -17.11 -9.46 -2.13
N ARG A 105 -16.82 -8.21 -1.75
CA ARG A 105 -17.33 -7.03 -2.46
C ARG A 105 -16.79 -6.94 -3.89
N TYR A 106 -15.53 -7.30 -4.12
CA TYR A 106 -14.96 -7.44 -5.46
C TYR A 106 -15.69 -8.53 -6.25
N TYR A 107 -15.91 -9.71 -5.65
CA TYR A 107 -16.64 -10.81 -6.28
C TYR A 107 -18.15 -10.56 -6.44
N GLU A 108 -18.83 -9.89 -5.50
CA GLU A 108 -20.26 -9.54 -5.53
C GLU A 108 -20.53 -8.42 -6.54
N LYS A 109 -19.60 -7.45 -6.67
CA LYS A 109 -19.57 -6.47 -7.76
C LYS A 109 -19.39 -7.13 -9.13
N THR A 110 -18.85 -8.36 -9.18
CA THR A 110 -18.79 -9.19 -10.39
C THR A 110 -19.91 -10.24 -10.52
N LYS A 111 -20.77 -10.43 -9.51
CA LYS A 111 -21.78 -11.52 -9.48
C LYS A 111 -23.20 -11.06 -9.79
N ASN A 112 -23.55 -9.78 -9.54
CA ASN A 112 -24.83 -9.21 -9.96
C ASN A 112 -24.78 -8.85 -11.45
N LEU A 113 -24.98 -9.86 -12.30
CA LEU A 113 -24.93 -9.70 -13.74
C LEU A 113 -26.26 -9.20 -14.30
N ASP A 114 -26.34 -7.90 -14.66
CA ASP A 114 -27.41 -7.37 -15.51
C ASP A 114 -26.87 -6.19 -16.34
N LYS A 115 -27.14 -6.18 -17.66
CA LYS A 115 -26.76 -5.26 -18.79
C LYS A 115 -25.41 -4.49 -18.76
N GLU A 116 -24.88 -4.05 -17.62
CA GLU A 116 -23.59 -3.43 -17.40
C GLU A 116 -22.39 -4.39 -17.52
N ASP A 117 -22.54 -5.71 -17.34
CA ASP A 117 -21.41 -6.65 -17.48
C ASP A 117 -20.92 -6.79 -18.91
N LYS A 118 -21.82 -6.63 -19.89
CA LYS A 118 -21.40 -6.52 -21.29
C LYS A 118 -20.48 -5.31 -21.48
N LYS A 119 -20.70 -4.21 -20.78
CA LYS A 119 -19.83 -3.03 -20.79
C LYS A 119 -18.53 -3.28 -20.01
N ILE A 120 -18.55 -3.98 -18.88
CA ILE A 120 -17.35 -4.31 -18.09
C ILE A 120 -16.45 -5.32 -18.82
N ILE A 121 -17.02 -6.38 -19.41
CA ILE A 121 -16.31 -7.35 -20.26
C ILE A 121 -15.74 -6.65 -21.49
N ALA A 122 -16.51 -5.75 -22.13
CA ALA A 122 -16.00 -4.93 -23.23
C ALA A 122 -14.85 -4.02 -22.77
N LYS A 123 -14.94 -3.41 -21.58
CA LYS A 123 -13.90 -2.56 -20.99
C LYS A 123 -12.66 -3.36 -20.60
N LYS A 124 -12.81 -4.58 -20.08
CA LYS A 124 -11.73 -5.53 -19.77
C LYS A 124 -11.04 -6.00 -21.05
N LYS A 125 -11.79 -6.46 -22.06
CA LYS A 125 -11.24 -6.80 -23.39
C LYS A 125 -10.54 -5.62 -24.05
N ARG A 126 -11.07 -4.40 -23.86
CA ARG A 126 -10.45 -3.17 -24.38
C ARG A 126 -9.17 -2.84 -23.60
N LYS A 127 -9.17 -2.94 -22.26
CA LYS A 127 -7.97 -2.83 -21.41
C LYS A 127 -6.92 -3.86 -21.80
N GLU A 128 -7.28 -5.14 -21.97
CA GLU A 128 -6.37 -6.21 -22.40
C GLU A 128 -5.81 -5.96 -23.81
N LYS A 129 -6.62 -5.48 -24.75
CA LYS A 129 -6.13 -5.06 -26.08
C LYS A 129 -5.16 -3.88 -25.98
N PHE A 130 -5.49 -2.88 -25.16
CA PHE A 130 -4.60 -1.74 -24.91
C PHE A 130 -3.31 -2.18 -24.22
N GLN A 131 -3.39 -3.08 -23.25
CA GLN A 131 -2.24 -3.65 -22.57
C GLN A 131 -1.34 -4.38 -23.57
N LYS A 132 -1.88 -5.23 -24.44
CA LYS A 132 -1.10 -5.87 -25.51
C LYS A 132 -0.42 -4.87 -26.45
N ILE A 133 -1.07 -3.75 -26.77
CA ILE A 133 -0.49 -2.68 -27.59
C ILE A 133 0.63 -1.97 -26.83
N ILE A 134 0.44 -1.70 -25.55
CA ILE A 134 1.45 -1.13 -24.65
C ILE A 134 2.61 -2.12 -24.55
N ASP A 135 2.39 -3.37 -24.16
CA ASP A 135 3.41 -4.42 -24.07
C ASP A 135 4.19 -4.56 -25.38
N ALA A 136 3.53 -4.54 -26.55
CA ALA A 136 4.20 -4.56 -27.85
C ALA A 136 5.01 -3.28 -28.16
N LYS A 137 4.53 -2.11 -27.72
CA LYS A 137 5.25 -0.84 -27.85
C LYS A 137 6.49 -0.81 -26.96
N TYR A 138 6.34 -1.30 -25.73
CA TYR A 138 7.38 -1.36 -24.71
C TYR A 138 8.42 -2.45 -25.00
N ALA A 139 8.01 -3.60 -25.56
CA ALA A 139 8.90 -4.65 -26.06
C ALA A 139 9.80 -4.19 -27.21
N LYS A 140 9.30 -3.30 -28.09
CA LYS A 140 10.12 -2.69 -29.16
C LYS A 140 11.16 -1.71 -28.61
N THR A 141 10.92 -1.13 -27.44
CA THR A 141 11.82 -0.18 -26.76
C THR A 141 12.65 -0.82 -25.64
N GLY A 142 12.51 -2.12 -25.39
CA GLY A 142 13.19 -2.84 -24.31
C GLY A 142 12.77 -2.45 -22.89
N ALA A 143 11.63 -1.77 -22.73
CA ALA A 143 11.14 -1.28 -21.45
C ALA A 143 10.02 -2.18 -20.91
N THR A 144 9.85 -2.24 -19.60
CA THR A 144 8.74 -2.96 -18.96
C THR A 144 7.48 -2.09 -18.88
N PRO A 145 6.30 -2.62 -19.24
CA PRO A 145 5.05 -1.88 -19.14
C PRO A 145 4.68 -1.62 -17.67
N PRO A 146 4.00 -0.50 -17.36
CA PRO A 146 3.60 -0.18 -15.98
C PRO A 146 2.57 -1.19 -15.47
N LYS A 147 2.90 -1.92 -14.40
CA LYS A 147 2.00 -2.87 -13.70
C LYS A 147 0.89 -2.11 -12.94
N GLU A 148 -0.28 -2.73 -12.79
CA GLU A 148 -1.38 -2.21 -11.95
C GLU A 148 -0.91 -2.30 -10.48
N TYR A 149 -0.93 -1.17 -9.74
CA TYR A 149 -0.35 -1.08 -8.40
C TYR A 149 -1.18 -1.86 -7.37
N GLU A 150 -0.54 -2.78 -6.66
CA GLU A 150 -1.10 -3.42 -5.46
C GLU A 150 -0.66 -2.62 -4.21
N HIS A 151 -1.58 -2.43 -3.26
CA HIS A 151 -1.24 -1.81 -1.99
C HIS A 151 -0.33 -2.73 -1.19
N MET A 152 0.83 -2.21 -0.76
CA MET A 152 1.82 -2.93 0.04
C MET A 152 2.24 -2.07 1.21
N GLU A 153 2.38 -2.66 2.39
CA GLU A 153 2.84 -1.99 3.60
C GLU A 153 3.54 -3.00 4.53
N ALA A 154 4.63 -2.59 5.16
CA ALA A 154 5.26 -3.33 6.25
C ALA A 154 5.61 -2.37 7.38
N ALA A 155 5.34 -2.79 8.61
CA ALA A 155 5.59 -2.00 9.80
C ALA A 155 6.17 -2.87 10.92
N ILE A 156 6.95 -2.25 11.80
CA ILE A 156 7.50 -2.88 13.00
C ILE A 156 7.23 -2.01 14.21
N GLU A 157 6.70 -2.61 15.27
CA GLU A 157 6.37 -1.93 16.51
C GLU A 157 6.89 -2.75 17.70
N TYR A 158 7.43 -2.08 18.72
CA TYR A 158 7.87 -2.74 19.93
C TYR A 158 6.76 -2.73 21.00
N VAL A 159 6.32 -3.92 21.42
CA VAL A 159 5.30 -4.09 22.46
C VAL A 159 5.99 -4.32 23.79
N LYS A 160 6.04 -3.28 24.63
CA LYS A 160 6.71 -3.28 25.94
C LYS A 160 6.14 -4.34 26.90
N ASP A 161 4.82 -4.49 26.93
CA ASP A 161 4.13 -5.37 27.88
C ASP A 161 4.44 -6.86 27.68
N GLY A 162 4.83 -7.24 26.45
CA GLY A 162 5.17 -8.63 26.10
C GLY A 162 6.64 -8.86 25.75
N GLY A 163 7.46 -7.81 25.71
CA GLY A 163 8.88 -7.91 25.35
C GLY A 163 9.13 -8.47 23.94
N TYR A 164 8.28 -8.13 22.95
CA TYR A 164 8.42 -8.60 21.58
C TYR A 164 8.24 -7.48 20.56
N TYR A 165 8.84 -7.66 19.38
CA TYR A 165 8.59 -6.83 18.21
C TYR A 165 7.47 -7.44 17.38
N LEU A 166 6.42 -6.66 17.14
CA LEU A 166 5.32 -6.98 16.25
C LEU A 166 5.68 -6.53 14.85
N ILE A 167 5.66 -7.44 13.89
CA ILE A 167 5.87 -7.16 12.48
C ILE A 167 4.55 -7.32 11.75
N MET A 168 4.15 -6.28 11.03
CA MET A 168 2.97 -6.29 10.16
C MET A 168 3.43 -6.39 8.72
N TYR A 169 2.81 -7.31 7.98
CA TYR A 169 2.91 -7.47 6.55
C TYR A 169 1.54 -7.23 5.92
N GLU A 170 1.47 -6.39 4.90
CA GLU A 170 0.28 -6.17 4.10
C GLU A 170 0.63 -6.17 2.62
N LYS A 171 -0.04 -7.02 1.86
CA LYS A 171 0.03 -7.05 0.40
C LYS A 171 -1.36 -7.37 -0.17
N GLY A 172 -1.92 -6.40 -0.89
CA GLY A 172 -3.27 -6.49 -1.45
C GLY A 172 -4.33 -6.74 -0.37
N PHE A 173 -4.92 -7.93 -0.37
CA PHE A 173 -6.00 -8.31 0.55
C PHE A 173 -5.52 -9.13 1.76
N ILE A 174 -4.21 -9.43 1.82
CA ILE A 174 -3.62 -10.27 2.85
C ILE A 174 -2.89 -9.36 3.83
N ARG A 175 -3.26 -9.48 5.11
CA ARG A 175 -2.52 -8.93 6.23
C ARG A 175 -2.04 -10.07 7.13
N ALA A 176 -0.77 -10.06 7.48
CA ALA A 176 -0.16 -11.04 8.37
C ALA A 176 0.59 -10.31 9.50
N TRP A 177 0.58 -10.91 10.68
CA TRP A 177 1.32 -10.43 11.84
C TRP A 177 2.28 -11.51 12.33
N GLY A 178 3.56 -11.15 12.40
CA GLY A 178 4.62 -11.95 12.99
C GLY A 178 5.14 -11.31 14.27
N ALA A 179 5.81 -12.10 15.11
CA ALA A 179 6.41 -11.61 16.34
C ALA A 179 7.86 -12.10 16.49
N ILE A 180 8.75 -11.20 16.90
CA ILE A 180 10.12 -11.53 17.32
C ILE A 180 10.20 -11.34 18.81
N LYS A 181 10.42 -12.43 19.54
CA LYS A 181 10.54 -12.38 21.00
C LYS A 181 11.96 -11.99 21.40
N ILE A 182 12.08 -11.03 22.31
CA ILE A 182 13.37 -10.69 22.90
C ILE A 182 13.62 -11.62 24.08
N LYS A 183 14.88 -12.02 24.28
CA LYS A 183 15.30 -12.64 25.53
C LYS A 183 15.30 -11.57 26.62
N THR A 184 14.33 -11.63 27.52
CA THR A 184 14.39 -10.90 28.78
C THR A 184 15.28 -11.70 29.73
N ASP A 185 16.35 -11.09 30.22
CA ASP A 185 17.16 -11.66 31.31
C ASP A 185 16.36 -11.80 32.61
#